data_AF-A0ABC9E336-F1
#
_entry.id   AF-A0ABC9E336-F1
#
_cell.length_a   1.000
_cell.length_b   1.000
_cell.length_c   1.000
_cell.angle_alpha   90.00
_cell.angle_beta   90.00
_cell.angle_gamma   90.00
#
_symmetry.space_group_name_H-M   'P 1'
#
loop_
_entity.id
_entity.type
_entity.pdbx_description
1 polymer ?
#
loop_
_entity_poly.entity_id
_entity_poly.type
_entity_poly.pdbx_seq_one_letter_code
_entity_poly.pdbx_strand_id
1 'polypeptide(L)'
;MDRRMLMVAMALPLLLVTDASRSHPWSQQEVTDQKPRALANETTLIRGLISHISLDADSGANPTYFAHHGAETSPDGYYGFIATFDLYGFALKHGQGTAGAVWIAGSGAGPLSGAKTIIIGWNVLPAEYGDSRTHFFTIWTDDGFTKTGCFNTKCPGFQPEKGAHVAPGDAFEHVSTPNGGKQNLNLKVVKDGGASGDWLVYLGLNRDPELIGRFPRSLFTGVFADKAVAIRFGGMVSAPVSDPAPMGSGYLPAAGGAAASISNIQLIDRNGRASPVTQDLPKLESKPDAYAVSPIENGKFFYGGPKGAK
;
A
#
# COMPACT_ATOMS: atom_id res chain seq x y z
N MET A 1 -34.45 -67.16 -27.85
CA MET A 1 -34.46 -65.69 -28.05
C MET A 1 -33.25 -65.36 -28.93
N ASP A 2 -33.23 -65.90 -30.16
CA ASP A 2 -33.47 -65.20 -31.45
C ASP A 2 -32.49 -64.04 -31.71
N ARG A 3 -31.37 -64.26 -32.43
CA ARG A 3 -31.12 -64.31 -33.90
C ARG A 3 -31.09 -62.94 -34.62
N ARG A 4 -29.84 -62.51 -34.86
CA ARG A 4 -29.20 -62.10 -36.14
C ARG A 4 -29.77 -60.96 -37.03
N MET A 5 -28.79 -60.16 -37.47
CA MET A 5 -28.52 -59.65 -38.83
C MET A 5 -29.11 -58.31 -39.32
N LEU A 6 -28.18 -57.36 -39.47
CA LEU A 6 -27.74 -56.69 -40.71
C LEU A 6 -28.74 -55.96 -41.63
N MET A 7 -28.37 -54.70 -41.86
CA MET A 7 -28.24 -54.01 -43.15
C MET A 7 -29.46 -53.46 -43.91
N VAL A 8 -29.30 -52.15 -44.22
CA VAL A 8 -29.46 -51.48 -45.53
C VAL A 8 -30.86 -51.00 -45.96
N ALA A 9 -30.94 -49.66 -45.97
CA ALA A 9 -31.43 -48.74 -47.01
C ALA A 9 -32.66 -49.06 -47.88
N MET A 10 -33.59 -48.09 -47.90
CA MET A 10 -34.24 -47.53 -49.08
C MET A 10 -34.35 -46.00 -48.82
N ALA A 11 -33.77 -45.04 -49.56
CA ALA A 11 -33.84 -44.71 -50.98
C ALA A 11 -35.30 -44.33 -51.36
N LEU A 12 -35.67 -43.07 -51.65
CA LEU A 12 -35.45 -42.22 -52.85
C LEU A 12 -36.44 -41.00 -52.71
N PRO A 13 -36.54 -39.99 -53.59
CA PRO A 13 -35.52 -39.13 -54.22
C PRO A 13 -36.00 -37.68 -54.56
N LEU A 14 -35.20 -36.95 -55.37
CA LEU A 14 -35.51 -35.76 -56.21
C LEU A 14 -35.76 -34.41 -55.48
N LEU A 15 -35.32 -33.23 -55.94
CA LEU A 15 -34.33 -32.75 -56.92
C LEU A 15 -34.22 -31.21 -56.70
N LEU A 16 -33.01 -30.67 -56.90
CA LEU A 16 -32.63 -29.31 -57.35
C LEU A 16 -33.43 -28.07 -56.88
N VAL A 17 -32.84 -27.25 -56.01
CA VAL A 17 -31.99 -26.06 -56.31
C VAL A 17 -32.76 -24.91 -56.95
N THR A 18 -32.93 -23.82 -56.20
CA THR A 18 -32.60 -22.46 -56.65
C THR A 18 -32.13 -21.61 -55.46
N ASP A 19 -31.28 -20.66 -55.80
CA ASP A 19 -30.30 -19.92 -55.02
C ASP A 19 -30.88 -18.69 -54.27
N ALA A 20 -30.08 -18.21 -53.32
CA ALA A 20 -29.97 -16.85 -52.79
C ALA A 20 -31.21 -16.16 -52.15
N SER A 21 -31.18 -15.98 -50.83
CA SER A 21 -30.83 -14.68 -50.19
C SER A 21 -31.18 -14.62 -48.69
N ARG A 22 -30.22 -14.06 -47.93
CA ARG A 22 -30.33 -13.37 -46.61
C ARG A 22 -31.49 -13.72 -45.66
N SER A 23 -31.16 -14.27 -44.50
CA SER A 23 -31.16 -13.55 -43.20
C SER A 23 -30.82 -14.48 -42.02
N HIS A 24 -30.37 -13.88 -40.92
CA HIS A 24 -29.65 -14.43 -39.77
C HIS A 24 -30.21 -15.70 -39.09
N PRO A 25 -29.33 -16.62 -38.63
CA PRO A 25 -29.63 -17.50 -37.51
C PRO A 25 -29.13 -16.89 -36.19
N TRP A 26 -30.01 -16.89 -35.21
CA TRP A 26 -29.71 -16.66 -33.80
C TRP A 26 -28.63 -17.64 -33.32
N SER A 27 -27.52 -17.10 -32.79
CA SER A 27 -26.53 -17.84 -32.02
C SER A 27 -27.04 -18.08 -30.61
N GLN A 28 -26.76 -19.28 -30.08
CA GLN A 28 -26.86 -19.58 -28.66
C GLN A 28 -26.12 -18.48 -27.86
N GLN A 29 -26.79 -17.94 -26.84
CA GLN A 29 -26.16 -17.00 -25.91
C GLN A 29 -25.09 -17.75 -25.10
N GLU A 30 -23.84 -17.38 -25.35
CA GLU A 30 -22.74 -17.53 -24.42
C GLU A 30 -23.07 -16.77 -23.14
N VAL A 31 -23.19 -17.50 -22.03
CA VAL A 31 -23.04 -16.92 -20.69
C VAL A 31 -21.55 -16.58 -20.57
N THR A 32 -21.21 -15.33 -20.89
CA THR A 32 -19.84 -14.83 -20.80
C THR A 32 -19.48 -14.62 -19.33
N ASP A 33 -18.46 -15.36 -18.93
CA ASP A 33 -17.78 -15.37 -17.64
C ASP A 33 -17.11 -14.00 -17.39
N GLN A 34 -17.81 -13.12 -16.66
CA GLN A 34 -17.34 -11.77 -16.33
C GLN A 34 -16.45 -11.70 -15.06
N LYS A 35 -15.95 -12.84 -14.55
CA LYS A 35 -15.27 -12.90 -13.25
C LYS A 35 -13.78 -13.35 -13.19
N PRO A 36 -12.90 -13.02 -14.16
CA PRO A 36 -11.43 -13.09 -13.91
C PRO A 36 -10.69 -11.74 -13.85
N ARG A 37 -11.24 -10.65 -14.40
CA ARG A 37 -10.49 -9.38 -14.56
C ARG A 37 -10.48 -8.48 -13.31
N ALA A 38 -11.53 -8.53 -12.48
CA ALA A 38 -11.63 -7.67 -11.29
C ALA A 38 -10.63 -8.08 -10.19
N LEU A 39 -10.46 -9.38 -9.95
CA LEU A 39 -9.58 -9.93 -8.90
C LEU A 39 -8.08 -9.69 -9.19
N ALA A 40 -7.70 -9.64 -10.47
CA ALA A 40 -6.32 -9.37 -10.90
C ALA A 40 -5.89 -7.91 -10.64
N ASN A 41 -6.84 -6.96 -10.67
CA ASN A 41 -6.55 -5.54 -10.48
C ASN A 41 -6.34 -5.19 -8.99
N GLU A 42 -7.05 -5.85 -8.08
CA GLU A 42 -6.93 -5.62 -6.63
C GLU A 42 -5.57 -6.06 -6.09
N THR A 43 -5.12 -7.26 -6.50
CA THR A 43 -3.78 -7.79 -6.16
C THR A 43 -2.66 -6.87 -6.65
N THR A 44 -2.87 -6.25 -7.81
CA THR A 44 -1.88 -5.36 -8.45
C THR A 44 -1.67 -4.05 -7.69
N LEU A 45 -2.74 -3.46 -7.13
CA LEU A 45 -2.63 -2.22 -6.35
C LEU A 45 -1.96 -2.45 -5.00
N ILE A 46 -2.29 -3.55 -4.33
CA ILE A 46 -1.61 -3.94 -3.09
C ILE A 46 -0.13 -4.23 -3.36
N ARG A 47 0.19 -4.91 -4.48
CA ARG A 47 1.58 -5.08 -4.94
C ARG A 47 2.27 -3.74 -5.21
N GLY A 48 1.57 -2.78 -5.81
CA GLY A 48 2.07 -1.40 -5.95
C GLY A 48 2.36 -0.75 -4.60
N LEU A 49 1.44 -0.89 -3.63
CA LEU A 49 1.65 -0.43 -2.25
C LEU A 49 2.87 -1.06 -1.55
N ILE A 50 3.27 -2.23 -2.02
CA ILE A 50 4.42 -2.98 -1.53
C ILE A 50 5.70 -2.65 -2.32
N SER A 51 5.60 -2.13 -3.55
CA SER A 51 6.68 -2.08 -4.53
C SER A 51 7.78 -1.05 -4.25
N HIS A 52 7.75 -0.28 -3.17
CA HIS A 52 8.86 0.63 -2.81
C HIS A 52 10.22 -0.08 -2.67
N ILE A 53 10.22 -1.42 -2.61
CA ILE A 53 11.42 -2.27 -2.57
C ILE A 53 11.80 -2.80 -3.98
N SER A 54 10.97 -2.69 -5.01
CA SER A 54 11.35 -3.07 -6.38
C SER A 54 11.06 -1.98 -7.39
N LEU A 55 12.05 -1.65 -8.21
CA LEU A 55 11.92 -0.76 -9.36
C LEU A 55 11.28 -1.46 -10.59
N ASP A 56 10.72 -2.66 -10.44
CA ASP A 56 10.14 -3.39 -11.55
C ASP A 56 8.77 -2.82 -11.95
N ALA A 57 8.76 -2.18 -13.12
CA ALA A 57 7.58 -1.80 -13.87
C ALA A 57 6.97 -3.04 -14.54
N ASP A 58 6.09 -3.77 -13.84
CA ASP A 58 5.35 -4.84 -14.49
C ASP A 58 4.28 -4.27 -15.44
N SER A 59 4.35 -4.70 -16.70
CA SER A 59 3.80 -4.06 -17.91
C SER A 59 2.27 -4.12 -18.09
N GLY A 60 1.52 -4.40 -17.01
CA GLY A 60 0.06 -4.38 -16.98
C GLY A 60 -0.56 -3.74 -15.73
N ALA A 61 0.28 -3.26 -14.81
CA ALA A 61 -0.12 -2.65 -13.55
C ALA A 61 -0.19 -1.12 -13.63
N ASN A 62 -1.05 -0.50 -12.84
CA ASN A 62 -0.98 0.95 -12.65
C ASN A 62 0.39 1.31 -12.05
N PRO A 63 1.13 2.28 -12.62
CA PRO A 63 2.42 2.66 -12.09
C PRO A 63 2.29 3.15 -10.65
N THR A 64 3.33 2.86 -9.86
CA THR A 64 3.45 3.35 -8.50
C THR A 64 4.52 4.44 -8.41
N TYR A 65 4.17 5.54 -7.75
CA TYR A 65 5.02 6.69 -7.54
C TYR A 65 5.35 6.87 -6.06
N PHE A 66 6.59 7.29 -5.78
CA PHE A 66 7.12 7.46 -4.44
C PHE A 66 7.71 8.86 -4.28
N ALA A 67 7.49 9.46 -3.11
CA ALA A 67 8.19 10.66 -2.67
C ALA A 67 8.44 10.55 -1.17
N HIS A 68 9.68 10.24 -0.77
CA HIS A 68 10.02 9.97 0.62
C HIS A 68 11.46 10.34 0.97
N HIS A 69 11.72 10.55 2.26
CA HIS A 69 13.05 10.59 2.85
C HIS A 69 13.40 9.26 3.52
N GLY A 70 14.70 8.95 3.62
CA GLY A 70 15.19 7.70 4.20
C GLY A 70 16.40 7.88 5.10
N ALA A 71 16.30 7.40 6.35
CA ALA A 71 17.46 7.15 7.19
C ALA A 71 18.05 5.80 6.78
N GLU A 72 19.06 5.82 5.92
CA GLU A 72 19.67 4.63 5.36
C GLU A 72 20.88 4.16 6.19
N THR A 73 21.02 2.85 6.32
CA THR A 73 22.24 2.13 6.73
C THR A 73 23.01 2.74 7.91
N SER A 74 22.61 2.41 9.14
CA SER A 74 23.38 2.71 10.36
C SER A 74 24.14 1.48 10.87
N PRO A 75 25.40 1.57 11.34
CA PRO A 75 26.12 0.46 11.97
C PRO A 75 25.34 -0.16 13.13
N ASP A 76 24.74 0.70 13.96
CA ASP A 76 23.95 0.29 15.12
C ASP A 76 22.53 -0.13 14.73
N GLY A 77 22.05 0.26 13.54
CA GLY A 77 20.68 0.07 13.07
C GLY A 77 19.68 0.95 13.82
N TYR A 78 18.40 0.75 13.52
CA TYR A 78 17.28 1.50 14.10
C TYR A 78 16.33 0.56 14.83
N TYR A 79 15.84 0.99 15.99
CA TYR A 79 14.96 0.20 16.85
C TYR A 79 13.56 0.80 16.92
N GLY A 80 13.26 1.74 16.03
CA GLY A 80 11.94 2.35 15.94
C GLY A 80 11.98 3.77 15.42
N PHE A 81 10.81 4.38 15.39
CA PHE A 81 10.61 5.77 15.03
C PHE A 81 9.45 6.39 15.81
N ILE A 82 9.40 7.72 15.81
CA ILE A 82 8.23 8.53 16.12
C ILE A 82 7.99 9.46 14.93
N ALA A 83 6.75 9.61 14.50
CA ALA A 83 6.37 10.55 13.44
C ALA A 83 4.89 10.95 13.56
N THR A 84 4.57 12.17 13.14
CA THR A 84 3.21 12.69 13.04
C THR A 84 2.87 12.96 11.58
N PHE A 85 1.80 12.36 11.10
CA PHE A 85 1.29 12.51 9.73
C PHE A 85 0.09 13.43 9.72
N ASP A 86 0.03 14.37 8.77
CA ASP A 86 -1.25 14.94 8.35
C ASP A 86 -2.10 13.83 7.69
N LEU A 87 -3.33 13.63 8.15
CA LEU A 87 -4.29 12.69 7.57
C LEU A 87 -5.09 13.36 6.45
N TYR A 88 -5.12 12.79 5.24
CA TYR A 88 -5.97 13.28 4.15
C TYR A 88 -6.81 12.16 3.56
N GLY A 89 -7.92 12.53 2.92
CA GLY A 89 -8.83 11.61 2.25
C GLY A 89 -9.29 12.17 0.91
N PHE A 90 -9.66 11.27 0.00
CA PHE A 90 -10.00 11.60 -1.38
C PHE A 90 -11.07 10.66 -1.93
N ALA A 91 -11.94 11.18 -2.80
CA ALA A 91 -12.86 10.34 -3.56
C ALA A 91 -12.13 9.62 -4.71
N LEU A 92 -11.32 8.61 -4.36
CA LEU A 92 -10.59 7.79 -5.32
C LEU A 92 -11.50 6.78 -6.00
N LYS A 93 -11.18 6.41 -7.24
CA LYS A 93 -11.86 5.36 -8.01
C LYS A 93 -11.17 4.00 -7.80
N HIS A 94 -11.85 2.91 -8.13
CA HIS A 94 -11.18 1.63 -8.34
C HIS A 94 -10.04 1.78 -9.35
N GLY A 95 -8.86 1.23 -9.05
CA GLY A 95 -7.64 1.46 -9.83
C GLY A 95 -6.72 2.55 -9.25
N GLN A 96 -7.17 3.34 -8.29
CA GLN A 96 -6.34 4.34 -7.63
C GLN A 96 -6.06 3.94 -6.17
N GLY A 97 -4.90 4.33 -5.67
CA GLY A 97 -4.53 4.19 -4.27
C GLY A 97 -3.51 5.24 -3.87
N THR A 98 -3.61 5.73 -2.64
CA THR A 98 -2.64 6.68 -2.07
C THR A 98 -2.36 6.33 -0.62
N ALA A 99 -1.15 6.61 -0.15
CA ALA A 99 -0.77 6.41 1.24
C ALA A 99 0.25 7.46 1.70
N GLY A 100 0.15 7.81 2.98
CA GLY A 100 1.25 8.38 3.76
C GLY A 100 1.76 7.30 4.70
N ALA A 101 3.03 6.92 4.59
CA ALA A 101 3.56 5.73 5.24
C ALA A 101 4.99 5.90 5.79
N VAL A 102 5.31 5.00 6.72
CA VAL A 102 6.67 4.69 7.14
C VAL A 102 7.01 3.27 6.71
N TRP A 103 8.22 3.09 6.17
CA TRP A 103 8.79 1.80 5.84
C TRP A 103 9.94 1.49 6.78
N ILE A 104 9.78 0.44 7.60
CA ILE A 104 10.80 -0.08 8.51
C ILE A 104 11.41 -1.30 7.82
N ALA A 105 12.63 -1.18 7.31
CA ALA A 105 13.21 -2.18 6.42
C ALA A 105 14.44 -2.88 7.00
N GLY A 106 14.55 -4.19 6.74
CA GLY A 106 15.70 -5.03 7.10
C GLY A 106 16.89 -4.94 6.15
N SER A 107 16.77 -4.15 5.09
CA SER A 107 17.82 -3.88 4.13
C SER A 107 17.71 -2.44 3.60
N GLY A 108 18.79 -1.95 2.99
CA GLY A 108 18.74 -0.76 2.15
C GLY A 108 17.88 -0.96 0.89
N ALA A 109 17.93 -0.01 -0.03
CA ALA A 109 17.28 -0.16 -1.34
C ALA A 109 17.87 -1.37 -2.10
N GLY A 110 17.01 -2.20 -2.70
CA GLY A 110 17.38 -3.43 -3.39
C GLY A 110 16.15 -4.29 -3.63
N PRO A 111 16.21 -5.35 -4.46
CA PRO A 111 15.03 -6.07 -4.96
C PRO A 111 14.05 -6.53 -3.88
N LEU A 112 12.76 -6.63 -4.24
CA LEU A 112 11.73 -7.20 -3.36
C LEU A 112 12.07 -8.62 -2.89
N SER A 113 12.74 -9.43 -3.70
CA SER A 113 13.08 -10.81 -3.36
C SER A 113 13.91 -10.87 -2.08
N GLY A 114 13.37 -11.52 -1.04
CA GLY A 114 14.02 -11.61 0.28
C GLY A 114 13.90 -10.35 1.14
N ALA A 115 13.13 -9.35 0.70
CA ALA A 115 12.92 -8.13 1.46
C ALA A 115 12.15 -8.39 2.76
N LYS A 116 12.60 -7.72 3.82
CA LYS A 116 12.01 -7.77 5.16
C LYS A 116 11.53 -6.38 5.51
N THR A 117 10.24 -6.21 5.76
CA THR A 117 9.71 -4.87 6.00
C THR A 117 8.43 -4.88 6.84
N ILE A 118 8.21 -3.78 7.54
CA ILE A 118 6.91 -3.35 8.05
C ILE A 118 6.61 -2.00 7.37
N ILE A 119 5.44 -1.90 6.76
CA ILE A 119 4.88 -0.67 6.21
C ILE A 119 3.68 -0.28 7.06
N ILE A 120 3.61 0.97 7.51
CA ILE A 120 2.55 1.42 8.40
C ILE A 120 2.22 2.88 8.14
N GLY A 121 0.94 3.23 8.20
CA GLY A 121 0.51 4.60 7.98
C GLY A 121 -0.99 4.70 7.74
N TRP A 122 -1.38 5.65 6.89
CA TRP A 122 -2.75 5.78 6.41
C TRP A 122 -2.80 5.58 4.90
N ASN A 123 -3.89 5.03 4.39
CA ASN A 123 -4.14 4.92 2.96
C ASN A 123 -5.60 5.19 2.58
N VAL A 124 -5.83 5.45 1.30
CA VAL A 124 -7.15 5.37 0.66
C VAL A 124 -7.00 4.35 -0.46
N LEU A 125 -7.73 3.23 -0.36
CA LEU A 125 -7.58 2.10 -1.28
C LEU A 125 -8.96 1.46 -1.57
N PRO A 126 -9.73 2.00 -2.51
CA PRO A 126 -11.09 1.51 -2.80
C PRO A 126 -11.15 0.04 -3.25
N ALA A 127 -10.11 -0.42 -3.93
CA ALA A 127 -9.98 -1.82 -4.33
C ALA A 127 -9.91 -2.80 -3.14
N GLU A 128 -9.51 -2.31 -1.96
CA GLU A 128 -9.32 -3.14 -0.78
C GLU A 128 -10.48 -3.01 0.21
N TYR A 129 -10.96 -1.79 0.43
CA TYR A 129 -11.99 -1.50 1.44
C TYR A 129 -13.41 -1.45 0.88
N GLY A 130 -13.57 -1.32 -0.44
CA GLY A 130 -14.87 -1.09 -1.08
C GLY A 130 -15.42 0.33 -0.87
N ASP A 131 -14.61 1.23 -0.31
CA ASP A 131 -14.94 2.65 -0.09
C ASP A 131 -13.70 3.55 -0.33
N SER A 132 -13.87 4.86 -0.34
CA SER A 132 -12.77 5.83 -0.53
C SER A 132 -12.47 6.61 0.75
N ARG A 133 -12.71 6.02 1.93
CA ARG A 133 -12.32 6.62 3.21
C ARG A 133 -10.81 6.43 3.44
N THR A 134 -10.29 7.18 4.40
CA THR A 134 -8.90 7.04 4.85
C THR A 134 -8.85 6.00 5.95
N HIS A 135 -8.02 4.97 5.78
CA HIS A 135 -7.87 3.87 6.74
C HIS A 135 -6.48 3.88 7.36
N PHE A 136 -6.40 3.49 8.63
CA PHE A 136 -5.15 3.00 9.19
C PHE A 136 -4.78 1.69 8.51
N PHE A 137 -3.55 1.55 8.04
CA PHE A 137 -3.12 0.31 7.41
C PHE A 137 -1.74 -0.13 7.87
N THR A 138 -1.53 -1.43 7.79
CA THR A 138 -0.22 -2.04 7.99
C THR A 138 0.04 -3.12 6.95
N ILE A 139 1.29 -3.30 6.56
CA ILE A 139 1.74 -4.41 5.74
C ILE A 139 3.03 -4.94 6.34
N TRP A 140 3.25 -6.25 6.34
CA TRP A 140 4.55 -6.82 6.70
C TRP A 140 4.93 -7.95 5.76
N THR A 141 6.23 -8.26 5.69
CA THR A 141 6.78 -9.46 5.04
C THR A 141 8.16 -9.79 5.61
N ASP A 142 8.56 -11.06 5.56
CA ASP A 142 9.93 -11.52 5.83
C ASP A 142 10.67 -12.04 4.59
N ASP A 143 9.99 -12.19 3.45
CA ASP A 143 10.59 -12.74 2.23
C ASP A 143 10.14 -12.07 0.93
N GLY A 144 9.78 -10.79 1.00
CA GLY A 144 9.32 -10.04 -0.18
C GLY A 144 7.96 -10.47 -0.72
N PHE A 145 7.05 -10.95 0.14
CA PHE A 145 5.75 -11.49 -0.25
C PHE A 145 5.84 -12.73 -1.13
N THR A 146 6.96 -13.47 -1.05
CA THR A 146 7.12 -14.72 -1.79
C THR A 146 6.28 -15.83 -1.15
N LYS A 147 6.33 -15.96 0.18
CA LYS A 147 5.53 -16.91 0.96
C LYS A 147 4.97 -16.29 2.23
N THR A 148 5.62 -15.25 2.76
CA THR A 148 5.26 -14.61 4.03
C THR A 148 4.77 -13.19 3.80
N GLY A 149 3.99 -12.71 4.75
CA GLY A 149 3.53 -11.34 4.77
C GLY A 149 2.02 -11.23 4.82
N CYS A 150 1.57 -10.03 5.15
CA CYS A 150 0.16 -9.77 5.30
C CYS A 150 -0.17 -8.31 5.05
N PHE A 151 -1.38 -8.08 4.54
CA PHE A 151 -2.03 -6.78 4.49
C PHE A 151 -3.07 -6.70 5.63
N ASN A 152 -2.95 -5.69 6.49
CA ASN A 152 -3.73 -5.51 7.71
C ASN A 152 -3.80 -6.81 8.54
N THR A 153 -4.99 -7.21 8.96
CA THR A 153 -5.25 -8.44 9.73
C THR A 153 -5.93 -9.51 8.88
N LYS A 154 -5.80 -9.47 7.54
CA LYS A 154 -6.36 -10.49 6.62
C LYS A 154 -5.71 -11.87 6.76
N CYS A 155 -4.60 -11.93 7.47
CA CYS A 155 -3.76 -13.09 7.71
C CYS A 155 -3.04 -12.90 9.06
N PRO A 156 -2.48 -13.98 9.65
CA PRO A 156 -1.69 -13.87 10.87
C PRO A 156 -0.50 -12.92 10.70
N GLY A 157 -0.21 -12.14 11.74
CA GLY A 157 0.87 -11.15 11.68
C GLY A 157 0.77 -10.14 12.81
N PHE A 158 0.08 -9.03 12.54
CA PHE A 158 -0.23 -8.03 13.56
C PHE A 158 -1.14 -8.62 14.65
N GLN A 159 -0.77 -8.41 15.90
CA GLN A 159 -1.55 -8.83 17.07
C GLN A 159 -2.09 -7.57 17.77
N PRO A 160 -3.40 -7.29 17.67
CA PRO A 160 -4.01 -6.15 18.35
C PRO A 160 -3.91 -6.26 19.88
N GLU A 161 -3.71 -5.13 20.53
CA GLU A 161 -3.76 -5.04 21.99
C GLU A 161 -5.21 -5.12 22.47
N LYS A 162 -5.44 -5.75 23.62
CA LYS A 162 -6.81 -5.90 24.14
C LYS A 162 -7.37 -4.52 24.50
N GLY A 163 -8.50 -4.17 23.89
CA GLY A 163 -9.17 -2.89 24.12
C GLY A 163 -8.60 -1.73 23.31
N ALA A 164 -7.71 -1.98 22.34
CA ALA A 164 -7.26 -0.96 21.40
C ALA A 164 -8.46 -0.35 20.65
N HIS A 165 -8.49 0.98 20.57
CA HIS A 165 -9.56 1.73 19.91
C HIS A 165 -9.45 1.75 18.37
N VAL A 166 -8.30 1.38 17.83
CA VAL A 166 -7.98 1.38 16.40
C VAL A 166 -7.20 0.12 16.09
N ALA A 167 -7.59 -0.59 15.04
CA ALA A 167 -6.90 -1.73 14.47
C ALA A 167 -6.57 -1.49 12.97
N PRO A 168 -5.58 -2.20 12.40
CA PRO A 168 -5.31 -2.11 10.97
C PRO A 168 -6.54 -2.46 10.14
N GLY A 169 -6.90 -1.57 9.20
CA GLY A 169 -8.11 -1.64 8.39
C GLY A 169 -9.25 -0.73 8.86
N ASP A 170 -9.17 -0.14 10.05
CA ASP A 170 -10.19 0.79 10.53
C ASP A 170 -10.13 2.12 9.77
N ALA A 171 -11.31 2.68 9.49
CA ALA A 171 -11.46 3.98 8.83
C ALA A 171 -11.41 5.13 9.84
N PHE A 172 -10.83 6.26 9.43
CA PHE A 172 -10.89 7.52 10.17
C PHE A 172 -12.10 8.33 9.73
N GLU A 173 -12.85 8.85 10.71
CA GLU A 173 -14.06 9.65 10.45
C GLU A 173 -13.75 11.07 9.98
N HIS A 174 -12.67 11.66 10.50
CA HIS A 174 -12.26 13.02 10.21
C HIS A 174 -10.86 13.06 9.62
N VAL A 175 -10.70 13.86 8.56
CA VAL A 175 -9.43 14.06 7.86
C VAL A 175 -9.14 15.55 7.73
N SER A 176 -7.89 15.88 7.41
CA SER A 176 -7.44 17.25 7.18
C SER A 176 -8.05 17.83 5.92
N THR A 177 -8.16 19.16 5.91
CA THR A 177 -8.48 19.94 4.71
C THR A 177 -7.29 20.81 4.32
N PRO A 178 -6.92 20.92 3.04
CA PRO A 178 -5.88 21.86 2.60
C PRO A 178 -6.21 23.29 3.06
N ASN A 179 -5.23 24.00 3.62
CA ASN A 179 -5.40 25.34 4.21
C ASN A 179 -6.45 25.47 5.33
N GLY A 180 -6.91 24.35 5.91
CA GLY A 180 -7.92 24.34 6.96
C GLY A 180 -7.52 23.49 8.16
N GLY A 181 -8.52 22.90 8.81
CA GLY A 181 -8.31 22.04 9.97
C GLY A 181 -7.39 20.86 9.65
N LYS A 182 -6.42 20.61 10.53
CA LYS A 182 -5.51 19.48 10.43
C LYS A 182 -5.96 18.38 11.37
N GLN A 183 -5.86 17.15 10.89
CA GLN A 183 -6.03 15.93 11.67
C GLN A 183 -4.69 15.19 11.65
N ASN A 184 -4.20 14.83 12.83
CA ASN A 184 -2.87 14.28 13.01
C ASN A 184 -2.95 12.81 13.40
N LEU A 185 -2.22 11.98 12.68
CA LEU A 185 -1.92 10.60 13.04
C LEU A 185 -0.52 10.54 13.66
N ASN A 186 -0.47 10.40 14.98
CA ASN A 186 0.76 10.22 15.74
C ASN A 186 1.10 8.73 15.78
N LEU A 187 2.24 8.35 15.21
CA LEU A 187 2.73 6.97 15.16
C LEU A 187 4.04 6.86 15.92
N LYS A 188 4.15 5.79 16.70
CA LYS A 188 5.42 5.31 17.25
C LYS A 188 5.48 3.81 17.05
N VAL A 189 6.53 3.34 16.38
CA VAL A 189 6.86 1.92 16.36
C VAL A 189 8.20 1.75 17.04
N VAL A 190 8.28 0.84 18.00
CA VAL A 190 9.50 0.61 18.78
C VAL A 190 9.70 -0.87 19.05
N LYS A 191 10.95 -1.31 18.98
CA LYS A 191 11.37 -2.65 19.36
C LYS A 191 11.32 -2.79 20.88
N ASP A 192 10.61 -3.80 21.38
CA ASP A 192 10.67 -4.15 22.80
C ASP A 192 12.09 -4.61 23.16
N GLY A 193 12.70 -3.93 24.14
CA GLY A 193 13.99 -4.30 24.70
C GLY A 193 13.90 -5.44 25.73
N GLY A 194 12.68 -5.86 26.08
CA GLY A 194 12.41 -6.98 26.97
C GLY A 194 12.46 -8.36 26.29
N ALA A 195 11.91 -9.36 26.97
CA ALA A 195 11.98 -10.76 26.54
C ALA A 195 11.19 -11.06 25.25
N SER A 196 10.18 -10.25 24.89
CA SER A 196 9.41 -10.49 23.67
C SER A 196 10.22 -10.17 22.42
N GLY A 197 10.93 -9.04 22.45
CA GLY A 197 11.57 -8.49 21.26
C GLY A 197 10.57 -8.10 20.17
N ASP A 198 9.29 -7.89 20.48
CA ASP A 198 8.30 -7.54 19.47
C ASP A 198 8.47 -6.11 18.96
N TRP A 199 7.98 -5.82 17.76
CA TRP A 199 7.80 -4.44 17.30
C TRP A 199 6.46 -3.94 17.82
N LEU A 200 6.49 -3.09 18.85
CA LEU A 200 5.32 -2.50 19.47
C LEU A 200 4.83 -1.30 18.66
N VAL A 201 3.52 -1.23 18.42
CA VAL A 201 2.89 -0.19 17.62
C VAL A 201 1.98 0.67 18.48
N TYR A 202 2.27 1.96 18.50
CA TYR A 202 1.50 2.97 19.21
C TYR A 202 0.89 3.95 18.21
N LEU A 203 -0.38 4.29 18.42
CA LEU A 203 -1.16 5.17 17.54
C LEU A 203 -2.00 6.14 18.37
N GLY A 204 -2.02 7.41 17.94
CA GLY A 204 -2.89 8.44 18.50
C GLY A 204 -3.48 9.32 17.40
N LEU A 205 -4.80 9.53 17.43
CA LEU A 205 -5.49 10.47 16.55
C LEU A 205 -5.69 11.79 17.29
N ASN A 206 -4.97 12.83 16.90
CA ASN A 206 -4.93 14.14 17.56
C ASN A 206 -4.61 14.09 19.07
N ARG A 207 -3.98 13.01 19.54
CA ARG A 207 -3.64 12.76 20.95
C ARG A 207 -2.32 11.99 21.05
N ASP A 208 -1.81 11.86 22.26
CA ASP A 208 -0.62 11.04 22.51
C ASP A 208 -0.88 9.57 22.11
N PRO A 209 0.11 8.90 21.50
CA PRO A 209 -0.09 7.57 20.96
C PRO A 209 -0.13 6.51 22.06
N GLU A 210 -1.13 5.62 22.00
CA GLU A 210 -1.35 4.51 22.92
C GLU A 210 -0.99 3.18 22.24
N LEU A 211 -0.61 2.16 23.01
CA LEU A 211 -0.29 0.84 22.46
C LEU A 211 -1.54 0.24 21.82
N ILE A 212 -1.50 -0.02 20.51
CA ILE A 212 -2.61 -0.63 19.77
C ILE A 212 -2.35 -2.08 19.38
N GLY A 213 -1.10 -2.53 19.48
CA GLY A 213 -0.73 -3.90 19.16
C GLY A 213 0.75 -4.05 18.85
N ARG A 214 1.10 -5.17 18.23
CA ARG A 214 2.49 -5.55 17.98
C ARG A 214 2.65 -6.44 16.75
N PHE A 215 3.83 -6.39 16.13
CA PHE A 215 4.32 -7.44 15.25
C PHE A 215 5.27 -8.34 16.05
N PRO A 216 4.93 -9.62 16.25
CA PRO A 216 5.80 -10.55 16.96
C PRO A 216 7.19 -10.63 16.33
N ARG A 217 8.23 -10.71 17.17
CA ARG A 217 9.61 -10.93 16.72
C ARG A 217 9.73 -12.11 15.76
N SER A 218 9.00 -13.18 16.05
CA SER A 218 9.02 -14.45 15.33
C SER A 218 8.52 -14.38 13.89
N LEU A 219 7.90 -13.26 13.48
CA LEU A 219 7.55 -13.03 12.08
C LEU A 219 8.79 -12.84 11.20
N PHE A 220 9.91 -12.40 11.80
CA PHE A 220 11.06 -11.93 11.06
C PHE A 220 12.29 -12.81 11.31
N THR A 221 13.14 -12.91 10.30
CA THR A 221 14.42 -13.61 10.37
C THR A 221 15.60 -12.68 10.06
N GLY A 222 16.81 -13.13 10.39
CA GLY A 222 18.03 -12.36 10.19
C GLY A 222 18.07 -11.08 11.02
N VAL A 223 18.83 -10.07 10.55
CA VAL A 223 19.06 -8.82 11.28
C VAL A 223 17.76 -8.07 11.58
N PHE A 224 16.76 -8.15 10.68
CA PHE A 224 15.50 -7.42 10.82
C PHE A 224 14.67 -7.83 12.02
N ALA A 225 14.83 -9.08 12.47
CA ALA A 225 14.16 -9.57 13.64
C ALA A 225 14.56 -8.75 14.89
N ASP A 226 15.78 -8.20 14.92
CA ASP A 226 16.33 -7.47 16.05
C ASP A 226 16.36 -5.97 15.84
N LYS A 227 16.65 -5.52 14.61
CA LYS A 227 16.78 -4.09 14.28
C LYS A 227 16.49 -3.82 12.81
N ALA A 228 15.99 -2.63 12.52
CA ALA A 228 15.87 -2.13 11.16
C ALA A 228 17.22 -1.63 10.64
N VAL A 229 17.45 -1.80 9.35
CA VAL A 229 18.61 -1.27 8.63
C VAL A 229 18.29 0.10 8.04
N ALA A 230 17.04 0.34 7.67
CA ALA A 230 16.58 1.62 7.15
C ALA A 230 15.17 1.96 7.64
N ILE A 231 14.88 3.25 7.79
CA ILE A 231 13.54 3.77 8.05
C ILE A 231 13.26 4.90 7.06
N ARG A 232 12.14 4.80 6.33
CA ARG A 232 11.74 5.79 5.31
C ARG A 232 10.39 6.38 5.62
N PHE A 233 10.22 7.67 5.37
CA PHE A 233 8.99 8.43 5.66
C PHE A 233 8.55 9.16 4.39
N GLY A 234 7.29 9.03 3.99
CA GLY A 234 6.80 9.77 2.85
C GLY A 234 5.46 9.29 2.32
N GLY A 235 5.22 9.59 1.05
CA GLY A 235 4.02 9.23 0.34
C GLY A 235 4.26 8.23 -0.77
N MET A 236 3.21 7.50 -1.10
CA MET A 236 3.15 6.69 -2.30
C MET A 236 1.78 6.72 -2.96
N VAL A 237 1.75 6.58 -4.28
CA VAL A 237 0.53 6.58 -5.09
C VAL A 237 0.60 5.48 -6.14
N SER A 238 -0.45 4.68 -6.28
CA SER A 238 -0.65 3.82 -7.44
C SER A 238 -1.85 4.31 -8.23
N ALA A 239 -1.67 4.68 -9.49
CA ALA A 239 -2.74 5.24 -10.31
C ALA A 239 -2.44 5.11 -11.81
N PRO A 240 -3.46 5.02 -12.68
CA PRO A 240 -3.26 5.08 -14.13
C PRO A 240 -2.52 6.37 -14.52
N VAL A 241 -1.62 6.29 -15.52
CA VAL A 241 -0.89 7.47 -16.02
C VAL A 241 -1.85 8.58 -16.48
N SER A 242 -2.97 8.20 -17.08
CA SER A 242 -4.01 9.11 -17.59
C SER A 242 -4.91 9.71 -16.50
N ASP A 243 -4.94 9.14 -15.30
CA ASP A 243 -5.80 9.58 -14.19
C ASP A 243 -5.01 9.50 -12.87
N PRO A 244 -4.04 10.42 -12.66
CA PRO A 244 -3.15 10.38 -11.50
C PRO A 244 -3.91 10.70 -10.21
N ALA A 245 -3.59 10.00 -9.12
CA ALA A 245 -4.23 10.19 -7.82
C ALA A 245 -3.40 11.10 -6.89
N PRO A 246 -4.03 11.86 -5.98
CA PRO A 246 -3.35 12.71 -5.01
C PRO A 246 -2.51 11.94 -3.98
N MET A 247 -1.29 12.42 -3.74
CA MET A 247 -0.39 12.08 -2.63
C MET A 247 -0.47 13.15 -1.55
N GLY A 248 -0.46 12.76 -0.28
CA GLY A 248 -0.53 13.71 0.82
C GLY A 248 -1.82 14.53 0.72
N SER A 249 -1.71 15.85 0.50
CA SER A 249 -2.85 16.75 0.32
C SER A 249 -3.24 16.97 -1.15
N GLY A 250 -2.50 16.37 -2.10
CA GLY A 250 -2.59 16.65 -3.53
C GLY A 250 -1.76 17.87 -3.99
N TYR A 251 -1.25 18.68 -3.06
CA TYR A 251 -0.39 19.83 -3.37
C TYR A 251 1.09 19.48 -3.29
N LEU A 252 1.89 20.04 -4.20
CA LEU A 252 3.34 19.94 -4.15
C LEU A 252 3.90 20.69 -2.91
N PRO A 253 5.08 20.31 -2.40
CA PRO A 253 5.69 20.95 -1.24
C PRO A 253 5.83 22.48 -1.34
N ALA A 254 6.03 23.01 -2.55
CA ALA A 254 6.13 24.45 -2.81
C ALA A 254 4.85 25.24 -2.52
N ALA A 255 3.70 24.57 -2.34
CA ALA A 255 2.42 25.20 -2.01
C ALA A 255 2.29 25.64 -0.54
N GLY A 256 3.35 25.48 0.28
CA GLY A 256 3.37 25.94 1.66
C GLY A 256 2.31 25.24 2.54
N GLY A 257 1.50 26.01 3.26
CA GLY A 257 0.51 25.49 4.22
C GLY A 257 -0.55 24.54 3.63
N ALA A 258 -0.71 24.52 2.30
CA ALA A 258 -1.60 23.59 1.60
C ALA A 258 -1.01 22.17 1.47
N ALA A 259 0.31 22.02 1.50
CA ALA A 259 0.96 20.72 1.38
C ALA A 259 0.73 19.86 2.63
N ALA A 260 0.73 18.54 2.46
CA ALA A 260 0.76 17.62 3.59
C ALA A 260 2.15 17.63 4.23
N SER A 261 2.20 17.41 5.53
CA SER A 261 3.47 17.27 6.24
C SER A 261 3.59 15.93 6.95
N ILE A 262 4.83 15.48 7.09
CA ILE A 262 5.25 14.52 8.11
C ILE A 262 6.19 15.29 9.03
N SER A 263 5.89 15.27 10.32
CA SER A 263 6.56 16.08 11.34
C SER A 263 6.91 15.25 12.57
N ASN A 264 7.59 15.86 13.54
CA ASN A 264 8.03 15.18 14.77
C ASN A 264 8.80 13.88 14.47
N ILE A 265 9.62 13.89 13.41
CA ILE A 265 10.37 12.72 12.98
C ILE A 265 11.52 12.49 13.95
N GLN A 266 11.49 11.35 14.63
CA GLN A 266 12.54 10.90 15.54
C GLN A 266 12.89 9.45 15.24
N LEU A 267 14.16 9.10 15.41
CA LEU A 267 14.66 7.73 15.29
C LEU A 267 14.97 7.19 16.68
N ILE A 268 14.64 5.92 16.92
CA ILE A 268 14.84 5.27 18.22
C ILE A 268 16.08 4.38 18.16
N ASP A 269 16.98 4.57 19.11
CA ASP A 269 18.20 3.77 19.26
C ASP A 269 17.96 2.45 20.02
N ARG A 270 19.00 1.61 20.10
CA ARG A 270 18.97 0.32 20.82
C ARG A 270 18.60 0.41 22.30
N ASN A 271 18.76 1.59 22.92
CA ASN A 271 18.46 1.83 24.32
C ASN A 271 17.03 2.39 24.50
N GLY A 272 16.24 2.44 23.43
CA GLY A 272 14.90 3.01 23.43
C GLY A 272 14.87 4.55 23.46
N ARG A 273 15.99 5.22 23.21
CA ARG A 273 16.07 6.69 23.21
C ARG A 273 15.68 7.22 21.85
N ALA A 274 14.67 8.09 21.82
CA ALA A 274 14.27 8.80 20.61
C ALA A 274 15.11 10.07 20.43
N SER A 275 15.64 10.27 19.22
CA SER A 275 16.39 11.47 18.84
C SER A 275 15.75 12.11 17.61
N PRO A 276 15.46 13.44 17.63
CA PRO A 276 14.93 14.13 16.47
C PRO A 276 15.86 14.04 15.25
N VAL A 277 15.27 13.93 14.06
CA VAL A 277 16.00 14.07 12.81
C VAL A 277 16.25 15.55 12.56
N THR A 278 17.49 15.99 12.79
CA THR A 278 17.88 17.41 12.65
C THR A 278 18.56 17.75 11.33
N GLN A 279 18.85 16.74 10.50
CA GLN A 279 19.53 16.90 9.21
C GLN A 279 18.63 16.42 8.09
N ASP A 280 18.84 16.96 6.89
CA ASP A 280 18.17 16.46 5.70
C ASP A 280 18.64 15.03 5.42
N LEU A 281 17.67 14.14 5.23
CA LEU A 281 17.93 12.73 4.93
C LEU A 281 17.92 12.54 3.40
N PRO A 282 18.63 11.53 2.86
CA PRO A 282 18.49 11.14 1.47
C PRO A 282 17.02 11.00 1.06
N LYS A 283 16.67 11.52 -0.12
CA LYS A 283 15.31 11.42 -0.67
C LYS A 283 15.26 10.56 -1.93
N LEU A 284 14.08 10.01 -2.18
CA LEU A 284 13.72 9.37 -3.44
C LEU A 284 12.40 9.98 -3.94
N GLU A 285 12.41 10.41 -5.19
CA GLU A 285 11.25 10.93 -5.92
C GLU A 285 11.18 10.19 -7.25
N SER A 286 10.25 9.24 -7.40
CA SER A 286 10.21 8.42 -8.62
C SER A 286 9.62 9.17 -9.83
N LYS A 287 8.94 10.30 -9.58
CA LYS A 287 8.44 11.23 -10.59
C LYS A 287 8.46 12.67 -10.03
N PRO A 288 9.63 13.30 -9.92
CA PRO A 288 9.84 14.56 -9.17
C PRO A 288 9.01 15.73 -9.69
N ASP A 289 8.67 15.76 -10.99
CA ASP A 289 7.82 16.82 -11.56
C ASP A 289 6.34 16.69 -11.13
N ALA A 290 5.92 15.54 -10.60
CA ALA A 290 4.54 15.26 -10.23
C ALA A 290 4.35 15.01 -8.73
N TYR A 291 5.31 14.33 -8.09
CA TYR A 291 5.30 14.03 -6.67
C TYR A 291 6.67 14.32 -6.07
N ALA A 292 6.69 15.12 -5.01
CA ALA A 292 7.94 15.62 -4.46
C ALA A 292 7.90 15.73 -2.94
N VAL A 293 9.09 15.83 -2.35
CA VAL A 293 9.32 16.18 -0.94
C VAL A 293 10.16 17.46 -0.83
N SER A 294 9.84 18.31 0.16
CA SER A 294 10.76 19.36 0.59
C SER A 294 11.91 18.76 1.40
N PRO A 295 13.03 19.47 1.58
CA PRO A 295 14.03 19.10 2.58
C PRO A 295 13.42 18.92 3.98
N ILE A 296 14.07 18.09 4.80
CA ILE A 296 13.73 17.99 6.23
C ILE A 296 14.34 19.17 6.99
N GLU A 297 13.48 19.91 7.70
CA GLU A 297 13.85 20.96 8.62
C GLU A 297 13.25 20.66 10.00
N ASN A 298 14.10 20.52 11.02
CA ASN A 298 13.70 20.26 12.41
C ASN A 298 12.71 19.08 12.57
N GLY A 299 13.00 17.95 11.90
CA GLY A 299 12.17 16.75 11.96
C GLY A 299 10.83 16.89 11.24
N LYS A 300 10.71 17.81 10.28
CA LYS A 300 9.53 18.01 9.45
C LYS A 300 9.88 18.18 7.98
N PHE A 301 9.06 17.62 7.11
CA PHE A 301 9.07 17.95 5.68
C PHE A 301 7.65 17.95 5.11
N PHE A 302 7.49 18.55 3.95
CA PHE A 302 6.25 18.55 3.17
C PHE A 302 6.35 17.58 2.00
N TYR A 303 5.23 16.96 1.64
CA TYR A 303 5.14 16.03 0.52
C TYR A 303 3.79 16.12 -0.17
N GLY A 304 3.74 15.76 -1.45
CA GLY A 304 2.48 15.66 -2.18
C GLY A 304 2.63 15.85 -3.68
N GLY A 305 1.55 16.32 -4.31
CA GLY A 305 1.29 16.22 -5.75
C GLY A 305 0.21 15.17 -6.02
N PRO A 306 -0.42 15.06 -7.20
CA PRO A 306 -0.17 15.73 -8.44
C PRO A 306 -1.33 16.66 -8.84
N LYS A 307 -2.27 17.06 -7.96
CA LYS A 307 -2.99 18.33 -8.14
C LYS A 307 -3.83 18.83 -6.96
N GLY A 308 -3.67 20.14 -6.75
CA GLY A 308 -4.61 21.08 -6.14
C GLY A 308 -4.69 22.44 -6.88
N ALA A 309 -4.36 22.50 -8.18
CA ALA A 309 -4.55 23.70 -9.02
C ALA A 309 -5.78 23.53 -9.93
N LYS A 310 -6.91 24.09 -9.50
CA LYS A 310 -7.86 24.72 -10.43
C LYS A 310 -7.56 26.21 -10.43
#